data_AF-D5HB03-F1
#
_entry.id   AF-D5HB03-F1
#
_cell.length_a   1.000
_cell.length_b   1.000
_cell.length_c   1.000
_cell.angle_alpha   90.00
_cell.angle_beta   90.00
_cell.angle_gamma   90.00
#
_symmetry.space_group_name_H-M   'P 1'
#
loop_
_entity.id
_entity.type
_entity.pdbx_description
1 polymer ?
#
loop_
_entity_poly.entity_id
_entity_poly.type
_entity_poly.pdbx_seq_one_letter_code
_entity_poly.pdbx_strand_id
1 'polypeptide(L)' 'MFRGRAFRTWTHVVAGACGIALLFLVVMVMAEAVIGEGARVTRAGLTVSAAAFLGYIGIAWLIRRDDARP' A
#
# COMPACT_ATOMS: atom_id res chain seq x y z
N MET A 1 -8.77 3.40 16.66
CA MET A 1 -9.33 4.36 15.66
C MET A 1 -9.74 3.73 14.33
N PHE A 2 -9.41 2.47 14.03
CA PHE A 2 -9.99 1.78 12.88
C PHE A 2 -11.23 1.01 13.32
N ARG A 3 -12.43 1.55 13.07
CA ARG A 3 -13.66 0.76 13.18
C ARG A 3 -13.53 -0.40 12.18
N GLY A 4 -13.79 -1.64 12.59
CA GLY A 4 -13.69 -2.87 11.76
C GLY A 4 -14.48 -2.88 10.45
N ARG A 5 -15.11 -1.77 10.05
CA ARG A 5 -15.68 -1.52 8.72
C ARG A 5 -14.62 -1.43 7.62
N ALA A 6 -13.43 -0.90 7.90
CA ALA A 6 -12.39 -0.71 6.88
C ALA A 6 -11.89 -2.04 6.27
N PHE A 7 -11.91 -3.12 7.04
CA PHE A 7 -11.48 -4.46 6.61
C PHE A 7 -12.64 -5.41 6.26
N ARG A 8 -13.88 -4.92 6.36
CA ARG A 8 -15.09 -5.76 6.23
C ARG A 8 -15.32 -6.28 4.81
N THR A 9 -14.93 -5.51 3.79
CA THR A 9 -15.08 -5.91 2.39
C THR A 9 -13.75 -5.84 1.68
N TRP A 10 -13.49 -6.82 0.82
CA TRP A 10 -12.27 -6.88 0.01
C TRP A 10 -12.08 -5.62 -0.85
N THR A 11 -13.17 -4.98 -1.29
CA THR A 11 -13.13 -3.72 -2.03
C THR A 11 -12.45 -2.60 -1.25
N HIS A 12 -12.75 -2.45 0.05
CA HIS A 12 -12.11 -1.42 0.88
C HIS A 12 -10.64 -1.74 1.14
N VAL A 13 -10.30 -3.03 1.30
CA VAL A 13 -8.91 -3.46 1.45
C VAL A 13 -8.09 -3.17 0.20
N VAL A 14 -8.61 -3.48 -0.99
CA VAL A 14 -7.94 -3.20 -2.26
C VAL A 14 -7.82 -1.69 -2.50
N ALA A 15 -8.87 -0.91 -2.22
CA ALA A 15 -8.82 0.54 -2.32
C ALA A 15 -7.76 1.15 -1.39
N GLY A 16 -7.67 0.66 -0.15
CA GLY A 16 -6.63 1.04 0.81
C GLY A 16 -5.22 0.66 0.34
N ALA A 17 -5.05 -0.57 -0.17
CA ALA A 17 -3.78 -1.05 -0.71
C ALA A 17 -3.33 -0.19 -1.91
N CYS A 18 -4.24 0.13 -2.83
CA CYS A 18 -3.96 1.04 -3.95
C CYS A 18 -3.54 2.43 -3.46
N GLY A 19 -4.27 3.00 -2.49
CA GLY A 19 -3.95 4.30 -1.91
C GLY A 19 -2.54 4.34 -1.30
N ILE A 20 -2.21 3.34 -0.49
CA ILE A 20 -0.87 3.23 0.12
C ILE A 20 0.23 3.06 -0.94
N ALA A 21 0.01 2.17 -1.91
CA ALA A 21 0.98 1.95 -2.99
C ALA A 21 1.23 3.22 -3.80
N LEU A 22 0.18 3.99 -4.11
CA LEU A 22 0.28 5.26 -4.83
C LEU A 22 1.03 6.32 -3.99
N LEU A 23 0.79 6.39 -2.68
CA LEU A 23 1.54 7.31 -1.81
C LEU A 23 3.04 7.01 -1.84
N PHE A 24 3.42 5.74 -1.71
CA PHE A 24 4.83 5.34 -1.81
C PHE A 24 5.41 5.65 -3.19
N LEU A 25 4.65 5.41 -4.26
CA LEU A 25 5.08 5.70 -5.62
C LEU A 25 5.31 7.20 -5.83
N VAL A 26 4.36 8.04 -5.39
CA VAL A 26 4.45 9.50 -5.48
C VAL A 26 5.65 10.01 -4.69
N VAL A 27 5.84 9.54 -3.45
CA VAL A 27 6.98 9.92 -2.62
C VAL A 27 8.31 9.54 -3.29
N MET A 28 8.40 8.35 -3.88
CA MET A 28 9.60 7.93 -4.62
C MET A 28 9.86 8.80 -5.86
N VAL A 29 8.82 9.12 -6.63
CA VAL A 29 8.94 10.01 -7.79
C VAL A 29 9.35 11.43 -7.35
N MET A 30 8.80 11.93 -6.25
CA MET A 30 9.21 13.21 -5.68
C MET A 30 10.66 13.19 -5.20
N ALA A 31 11.11 12.10 -4.57
CA ALA A 31 12.49 11.93 -4.15
C ALA A 31 13.45 11.96 -5.36
N GLU A 32 13.11 11.26 -6.45
CA GLU A 32 13.86 11.30 -7.71
C GLU A 32 13.83 12.69 -8.36
N ALA A 33 12.73 13.42 -8.25
CA ALA A 33 12.64 14.80 -8.74
C ALA A 33 13.52 15.78 -7.95
N VAL A 34 13.78 15.51 -6.67
CA VAL A 34 14.59 16.38 -5.80
C VAL A 34 16.07 16.00 -5.81
N ILE A 35 16.38 14.70 -5.82
CA ILE A 35 17.74 14.17 -5.68
C ILE A 35 18.35 13.78 -7.04
N GLY A 36 17.51 13.34 -7.97
CA GLY A 36 17.92 12.81 -9.27
C GLY A 36 17.78 13.80 -10.43
N GLU A 37 17.85 13.25 -11.64
CA GLU A 37 17.79 13.98 -12.92
C GLU A 37 16.35 14.32 -13.38
N GLY A 38 15.36 14.20 -12.48
CA GLY A 38 13.97 14.58 -12.72
C GLY A 38 12.91 13.56 -12.29
N ALA A 39 11.64 13.92 -12.47
CA ALA A 39 10.49 13.11 -12.05
C ALA A 39 10.32 11.85 -12.92
N ARG A 40 10.99 10.76 -12.52
CA ARG A 40 10.96 9.48 -13.23
C ARG A 40 10.47 8.36 -12.33
N VAL A 41 9.72 7.44 -12.92
CA VAL A 41 9.35 6.20 -12.25
C VAL A 41 10.52 5.22 -12.38
N THR A 42 11.15 4.88 -11.25
CA THR A 42 12.27 3.94 -11.22
C THR A 42 11.80 2.52 -10.92
N ARG A 43 12.58 1.52 -11.34
CA ARG A 43 12.33 0.12 -10.99
C ARG A 43 12.27 -0.07 -9.48
N ALA A 44 13.17 0.58 -8.73
CA ALA A 44 13.18 0.56 -7.27
C ALA A 44 11.86 1.12 -6.70
N GLY A 45 11.44 2.30 -7.14
CA GLY A 45 10.17 2.90 -6.72
C GLY A 45 8.96 2.01 -6.99
N LEU A 46 8.91 1.36 -8.15
CA LEU A 46 7.86 0.38 -8.49
C LEU A 46 7.89 -0.84 -7.57
N THR A 47 9.07 -1.43 -7.32
CA THR A 47 9.17 -2.59 -6.43
C THR A 47 8.75 -2.28 -5.00
N VAL A 48 9.12 -1.10 -4.49
CA VAL A 48 8.71 -0.65 -3.14
C VAL A 48 7.20 -0.41 -3.09
N SER A 49 6.62 0.22 -4.11
CA SER A 49 5.18 0.46 -4.19
C SER A 49 4.38 -0.86 -4.27
N ALA A 50 4.88 -1.84 -5.03
CA ALA A 50 4.31 -3.18 -5.09
C ALA A 50 4.43 -3.93 -3.75
N ALA A 51 5.57 -3.80 -3.07
CA ALA A 51 5.77 -4.37 -1.73
C ALA A 51 4.79 -3.76 -0.72
N ALA A 52 4.56 -2.45 -0.77
CA ALA A 52 3.60 -1.77 0.09
C ALA A 52 2.15 -2.25 -0.17
N PHE A 53 1.78 -2.43 -1.45
CA PHE A 53 0.48 -3.01 -1.83
C PHE A 53 0.29 -4.41 -1.25
N LEU A 54 1.26 -5.30 -1.48
CA LEU A 54 1.21 -6.69 -1.01
C LEU A 54 1.23 -6.78 0.52
N GLY A 55 2.03 -5.94 1.18
CA GLY A 55 2.09 -5.84 2.64
C GLY A 55 0.75 -5.43 3.24
N TYR A 56 0.07 -4.44 2.65
CA TYR A 56 -1.26 -4.03 3.08
C TYR A 56 -2.27 -5.19 2.99
N ILE A 57 -2.29 -5.88 1.86
CA ILE A 57 -3.18 -7.05 1.66
C ILE A 57 -2.86 -8.16 2.65
N GLY A 58 -1.58 -8.47 2.87
CA GLY A 58 -1.13 -9.51 3.78
C GLY A 58 -1.57 -9.24 5.22
N ILE A 59 -1.38 -8.01 5.70
CA ILE A 59 -1.81 -7.61 7.04
C ILE A 59 -3.34 -7.64 7.15
N ALA A 60 -4.06 -7.12 6.14
CA ALA A 60 -5.52 -7.18 6.14
C ALA A 60 -6.06 -8.62 6.18
N TRP A 61 -5.39 -9.56 5.50
CA TRP A 61 -5.74 -10.96 5.53
C TRP A 61 -5.44 -11.62 6.89
N LEU A 62 -4.30 -11.30 7.51
CA LEU A 62 -3.94 -11.79 8.84
C LEU A 62 -4.97 -11.36 9.89
N ILE A 63 -5.33 -10.07 9.92
CA ILE A 63 -6.34 -9.52 10.82
C ILE A 63 -7.68 -10.25 10.65
N ARG A 64 -8.11 -10.46 9.40
CA ARG A 64 -9.37 -11.17 9.11
C ARG A 64 -9.35 -12.64 9.49
N ARG A 65 -8.17 -13.29 9.48
CA ARG A 65 -8.02 -14.67 9.97
C ARG A 65 -8.10 -14.74 11.48
N ASP A 66 -7.48 -13.79 12.18
CA ASP A 66 -7.52 -13.75 13.63
C ASP A 66 -8.93 -13.42 14.14
N ASP A 67 -9.65 -12.50 13.48
CA ASP A 67 -11.07 -12.22 13.78
C ASP A 67 -12.01 -13.42 13.51
N ALA A 68 -11.59 -14.37 12.66
CA ALA A 68 -12.37 -15.57 12.31
C ALA A 68 -12.05 -16.79 13.20
N ARG A 69 -11.07 -16.68 14.11
CA ARG A 69 -10.76 -17.72 15.10
C ARG A 69 -11.65 -17.51 16.35
N PRO A 70 -12.31 -18.57 16.85
CA PRO A 70 -13.22 -18.49 17.99
C PRO A 70 -12.51 -18.25 19.32
#